data_AF-A0A1M5E5X4-F1
#
_entry.id   AF-A0A1M5E5X4-F1
#
_cell.length_a   1.000
_cell.length_b   1.000
_cell.length_c   1.000
_cell.angle_alpha   90.00
_cell.angle_beta   90.00
_cell.angle_gamma   90.00
#
_symmetry.space_group_name_H-M   'P 1'
#
loop_
_entity.id
_entity.type
_entity.pdbx_description
1 polymer ?
#
loop_
_entity_poly.entity_id
_entity_poly.type
_entity_poly.pdbx_seq_one_letter_code
_entity_poly.pdbx_strand_id
1 'polypeptide(L)'
;MIRLIALIAVMLALPPAPLRAQTDTYTINLRDADIAVLAEQISDITKRTLILDPALTGNVTVVSAEALDAVGVWSLFQSILRARGFVAVQSGTVWQVVPETEQRTVSGPDDNTPVGAQDVVTEMLRLDRLPSAEA
;
A
#
# COMPACT_ATOMS: atom_id res chain seq x y z
N MET A 1 7.54 44.76 -43.38
CA MET A 1 7.80 44.30 -41.99
C MET A 1 6.66 43.45 -41.40
N ILE A 2 5.82 42.77 -42.21
CA ILE A 2 4.69 41.94 -41.73
C ILE A 2 4.87 40.44 -41.99
N ARG A 3 5.87 40.04 -42.80
CA ARG A 3 6.15 38.62 -43.09
C ARG A 3 7.06 37.91 -42.09
N LEU A 4 7.65 38.64 -41.13
CA LEU A 4 8.57 38.08 -40.13
C LEU A 4 7.85 37.62 -38.85
N ILE A 5 6.64 38.14 -38.57
CA ILE A 5 5.88 37.80 -37.34
C ILE A 5 5.07 36.50 -37.53
N ALA A 6 4.79 36.10 -38.77
CA ALA A 6 4.00 34.91 -39.05
C ALA A 6 4.74 33.58 -38.81
N LEU A 7 6.08 33.58 -38.71
CA LEU A 7 6.84 32.34 -38.52
C LEU A 7 6.99 31.94 -37.04
N ILE A 8 6.87 32.89 -36.10
CA ILE A 8 7.02 32.60 -34.66
C ILE A 8 5.71 32.04 -34.06
N ALA A 9 4.56 32.32 -34.67
CA ALA A 9 3.27 31.83 -34.19
C ALA A 9 3.00 30.34 -34.48
N VAL A 10 3.79 29.70 -35.36
CA VAL A 10 3.59 28.29 -35.76
C VAL A 10 4.54 27.33 -35.02
N MET A 11 5.27 27.80 -34.02
CA MET A 11 6.11 26.93 -33.17
C MET A 11 5.50 26.66 -31.79
N LEU A 12 4.33 27.24 -31.50
CA LEU A 12 3.63 27.10 -30.21
C LEU A 12 2.33 26.30 -30.33
N ALA A 13 2.36 25.21 -31.11
CA ALA A 13 1.21 24.31 -31.27
C ALA A 13 1.65 22.84 -31.26
N LEU A 14 2.61 22.50 -30.39
CA LEU A 14 2.98 21.10 -30.16
C LEU A 14 2.06 20.53 -29.06
N PRO A 15 1.14 19.60 -29.38
CA PRO A 15 0.35 18.94 -28.35
C PRO A 15 1.29 18.11 -27.45
N PRO A 16 1.08 18.10 -26.12
CA PRO A 16 1.86 17.23 -25.24
C PRO A 16 1.58 15.78 -25.64
N ALA A 17 2.61 15.09 -26.15
CA ALA A 17 2.52 13.66 -26.41
C ALA A 17 2.19 12.95 -25.09
N PRO A 18 1.19 12.05 -25.05
CA PRO A 18 0.92 11.27 -23.86
C PRO A 18 2.15 10.43 -23.57
N LEU A 19 2.77 10.69 -22.41
CA LEU A 19 3.84 9.88 -21.87
C LEU A 19 3.26 8.48 -21.64
N ARG A 20 3.48 7.57 -22.60
CA ARG A 20 3.12 6.16 -22.41
C ARG A 20 4.07 5.62 -21.35
N ALA A 21 3.57 5.54 -20.12
CA ALA A 21 4.21 4.77 -19.07
C ALA A 21 4.40 3.35 -19.60
N GLN A 22 5.65 2.96 -19.84
CA GLN A 22 5.98 1.58 -20.15
C GLN A 22 5.79 0.79 -18.86
N THR A 23 4.65 0.10 -18.77
CA THR A 23 4.35 -0.76 -17.63
C THR A 23 5.05 -2.09 -17.86
N ASP A 24 6.25 -2.24 -17.29
CA ASP A 24 6.92 -3.54 -17.23
C ASP A 24 5.99 -4.56 -16.58
N THR A 25 5.74 -5.65 -17.29
CA THR A 25 4.82 -6.71 -16.86
C THR A 25 5.62 -7.96 -16.54
N TYR A 26 5.39 -8.55 -15.37
CA TYR A 26 6.16 -9.65 -14.79
C TYR A 26 5.26 -10.88 -14.60
N THR A 27 5.73 -12.05 -15.04
CA THR A 27 5.05 -13.31 -14.75
C THR A 27 5.76 -13.99 -13.59
N ILE A 28 5.07 -14.19 -12.45
CA ILE A 28 5.66 -14.87 -11.29
C ILE A 28 5.12 -16.29 -11.17
N ASN A 29 6.05 -17.25 -11.19
CA ASN A 29 5.79 -18.66 -10.95
C ASN A 29 6.75 -19.11 -9.84
N LEU A 30 6.24 -19.18 -8.61
CA LEU A 30 7.02 -19.55 -7.42
C LEU A 30 6.48 -20.89 -6.92
N ARG A 31 7.36 -21.87 -6.72
CA ARG A 31 7.00 -23.17 -6.12
C ARG A 31 7.94 -23.44 -4.96
N ASP A 32 7.37 -23.71 -3.79
CA ASP A 32 8.11 -24.00 -2.57
C ASP A 32 9.18 -22.94 -2.22
N ALA A 33 8.90 -21.68 -2.52
CA ALA A 33 9.85 -20.59 -2.29
C ALA A 33 9.75 -20.09 -0.86
N ASP A 34 10.89 -19.71 -0.26
CA ASP A 34 10.89 -19.05 1.03
C ASP A 34 10.24 -17.66 0.93
N ILE A 35 9.33 -17.34 1.85
CA ILE A 35 8.60 -16.07 1.84
C ILE A 35 9.52 -14.85 2.03
N ALA A 36 10.63 -14.98 2.75
CA ALA A 36 11.59 -13.90 2.93
C ALA A 36 12.29 -13.58 1.60
N VAL A 37 12.70 -14.63 0.86
CA VAL A 37 13.29 -14.48 -0.48
C VAL A 37 12.30 -13.88 -1.47
N LEU A 38 11.02 -14.27 -1.38
CA LEU A 38 9.96 -13.66 -2.18
C LEU A 38 9.80 -12.16 -1.85
N ALA A 39 9.81 -11.80 -0.57
CA ALA A 39 9.70 -10.41 -0.15
C ALA A 39 10.85 -9.55 -0.68
N GLU A 40 12.07 -10.08 -0.73
CA GLU A 40 13.22 -9.40 -1.34
C GLU A 40 13.03 -9.14 -2.84
N GLN A 41 12.59 -10.15 -3.61
CA GLN A 41 12.29 -9.96 -5.05
C GLN A 41 11.21 -8.90 -5.26
N ILE A 42 10.17 -8.92 -4.43
CA ILE A 42 9.07 -7.97 -4.53
C ILE A 42 9.53 -6.56 -4.12
N SER A 43 10.44 -6.44 -3.15
CA SER A 43 11.11 -5.18 -2.83
C SER A 43 11.80 -4.60 -4.06
N ASP A 44 12.54 -5.44 -4.81
CA ASP A 44 13.27 -4.99 -5.99
C ASP A 44 12.33 -4.60 -7.14
N ILE A 45 11.27 -5.39 -7.39
CA ILE A 45 10.29 -5.12 -8.46
C ILE A 45 9.48 -3.86 -8.14
N THR A 46 9.00 -3.73 -6.90
CA THR A 46 8.13 -2.61 -6.49
C THR A 46 8.91 -1.37 -6.06
N LYS A 47 10.24 -1.48 -5.92
CA LYS A 47 11.14 -0.45 -5.38
C LYS A 47 10.71 0.08 -4.00
N ARG A 48 10.12 -0.80 -3.18
CA ARG A 48 9.66 -0.49 -1.81
C ARG A 48 10.65 -1.03 -0.80
N THR A 49 10.99 -0.23 0.21
CA THR A 49 11.77 -0.71 1.36
C THR A 49 10.88 -1.47 2.31
N LEU A 50 11.22 -2.75 2.57
CA LEU A 50 10.48 -3.66 3.44
C LEU A 50 11.27 -3.94 4.71
N ILE A 51 10.60 -3.92 5.86
CA ILE A 51 11.10 -4.39 7.15
C ILE A 51 10.31 -5.65 7.48
N LEU A 52 10.99 -6.79 7.57
CA LEU A 52 10.37 -8.09 7.81
C LEU A 52 10.48 -8.45 9.28
N ASP A 53 9.37 -8.89 9.88
CA ASP A 53 9.38 -9.47 11.22
C ASP A 53 10.07 -10.85 11.20
N PRO A 54 10.90 -11.22 12.21
CA PRO A 54 11.56 -12.52 12.29
C PRO A 54 10.61 -13.72 12.31
N ALA A 55 9.34 -13.54 12.69
CA ALA A 55 8.33 -14.60 12.63
C ALA A 55 7.87 -14.92 11.20
N LEU A 56 8.20 -14.08 10.21
CA LEU A 56 7.83 -14.29 8.81
C LEU A 56 8.73 -15.34 8.15
N THR A 57 8.41 -16.63 8.38
CA THR A 57 9.15 -17.77 7.84
C THR A 57 8.23 -18.79 7.15
N GLY A 58 8.81 -19.64 6.27
CA GLY A 58 8.14 -20.80 5.65
C GLY A 58 7.84 -20.66 4.16
N ASN A 59 7.41 -21.77 3.54
CA ASN A 59 7.38 -21.98 2.08
C ASN A 59 6.05 -21.59 1.42
N VAL A 60 6.06 -20.68 0.45
CA VAL A 60 4.89 -20.27 -0.33
C VAL A 60 4.92 -20.87 -1.73
N THR A 61 3.76 -21.24 -2.23
CA THR A 61 3.56 -21.60 -3.63
C THR A 61 2.57 -20.64 -4.26
N VAL A 62 2.98 -20.00 -5.35
CA VAL A 62 2.21 -18.97 -6.03
C VAL A 62 2.26 -19.24 -7.52
N VAL A 63 1.08 -19.40 -8.11
CA VAL A 63 0.92 -19.62 -9.55
C VAL A 63 0.12 -18.45 -10.09
N SER A 64 0.79 -17.52 -10.79
CA SER A 64 0.10 -16.45 -11.51
C SER A 64 -0.30 -16.94 -12.90
N ALA A 65 -1.58 -16.81 -13.26
CA ALA A 65 -2.07 -17.14 -14.60
C ALA A 65 -1.81 -16.01 -15.62
N GLU A 66 -1.69 -14.76 -15.14
CA GLU A 66 -1.51 -13.57 -15.96
C GLU A 66 -0.21 -12.84 -15.60
N ALA A 67 0.28 -12.05 -16.55
CA ALA A 67 1.42 -11.16 -16.33
C ALA A 67 0.95 -9.96 -15.50
N LEU A 68 1.61 -9.71 -14.38
CA LEU A 68 1.28 -8.66 -13.41
C LEU A 68 2.26 -7.50 -13.51
N ASP A 69 1.76 -6.27 -13.49
CA ASP A 69 2.57 -5.08 -13.31
C ASP A 69 3.03 -4.94 -11.85
N ALA A 70 3.90 -3.97 -11.55
CA ALA A 70 4.41 -3.77 -10.18
C ALA A 70 3.29 -3.58 -9.13
N VAL A 71 2.14 -3.00 -9.50
CA VAL A 71 0.98 -2.85 -8.60
C VAL A 71 0.27 -4.19 -8.38
N GLY A 72 0.08 -4.98 -9.45
CA GLY A 72 -0.44 -6.33 -9.36
C GLY A 72 0.43 -7.25 -8.49
N VAL A 73 1.75 -7.19 -8.66
CA VAL A 73 2.72 -7.94 -7.85
C VAL A 73 2.59 -7.59 -6.37
N TRP A 74 2.48 -6.30 -6.06
CA TRP A 74 2.29 -5.84 -4.68
C TRP A 74 0.98 -6.35 -4.06
N SER A 75 -0.11 -6.31 -4.82
CA SER A 75 -1.43 -6.78 -4.34
C SER A 75 -1.45 -8.29 -4.09
N LEU A 76 -0.74 -9.05 -4.93
CA LEU A 76 -0.53 -10.48 -4.75
C LEU A 76 0.27 -10.76 -3.46
N PHE A 77 1.34 -10.01 -3.23
CA PHE A 77 2.13 -10.13 -1.99
C PHE A 77 1.28 -9.93 -0.73
N GLN A 78 0.49 -8.85 -0.70
CA GLN A 78 -0.40 -8.57 0.44
C GLN A 78 -1.43 -9.69 0.67
N SER A 79 -1.89 -10.33 -0.41
CA SER A 79 -2.81 -11.47 -0.32
C SER A 79 -2.14 -12.70 0.28
N ILE A 80 -0.87 -12.96 -0.09
CA ILE A 80 -0.06 -14.05 0.46
C ILE A 80 0.21 -13.84 1.96
N LEU A 81 0.58 -12.61 2.34
CA LEU A 81 0.78 -12.25 3.74
C LEU A 81 -0.48 -12.52 4.56
N ARG A 82 -1.64 -12.07 4.06
CA ARG A 82 -2.93 -12.25 4.75
C ARG A 82 -3.31 -13.72 4.94
N ALA A 83 -3.06 -14.56 3.93
CA ALA A 83 -3.30 -16.01 4.03
C ALA A 83 -2.46 -16.68 5.15
N ARG A 84 -1.35 -16.05 5.55
CA ARG A 84 -0.47 -16.51 6.63
C ARG A 84 -0.65 -15.76 7.95
N GLY A 85 -1.59 -14.81 8.03
CA GLY A 85 -1.80 -14.00 9.22
C GLY A 85 -0.79 -12.86 9.40
N PHE A 86 -0.14 -12.43 8.31
CA PHE A 86 0.73 -11.26 8.27
C PHE A 86 0.11 -10.15 7.44
N VAL A 87 0.56 -8.92 7.68
CA VAL A 87 0.12 -7.72 6.94
C VAL A 87 1.29 -6.76 6.76
N ALA A 88 1.31 -6.07 5.62
CA ALA A 88 2.26 -5.00 5.37
C ALA A 88 1.63 -3.65 5.74
N VAL A 89 2.16 -3.02 6.79
CA VAL A 89 1.73 -1.71 7.29
C VAL A 89 2.71 -0.65 6.81
N GLN A 90 2.19 0.45 6.27
CA GLN A 90 3.03 1.56 5.87
C GLN A 90 3.43 2.39 7.09
N SER A 91 4.74 2.54 7.32
CA SER A 91 5.30 3.40 8.37
C SER A 91 6.18 4.46 7.70
N GLY A 92 5.57 5.60 7.38
CA GLY A 92 6.22 6.67 6.60
C GLY A 92 6.64 6.19 5.20
N THR A 93 7.95 6.15 4.96
CA THR A 93 8.55 5.77 3.66
C THR A 93 8.83 4.27 3.55
N VAL A 94 8.72 3.51 4.64
CA VAL A 94 9.00 2.07 4.68
C VAL A 94 7.73 1.27 4.92
N TRP A 95 7.77 0.00 4.52
CA TRP A 95 6.68 -0.96 4.73
C TRP A 95 7.13 -2.00 5.74
N GLN A 96 6.42 -2.09 6.86
CA GLN A 96 6.71 -3.07 7.90
C GLN A 96 5.75 -4.25 7.77
N VAL A 97 6.29 -5.46 7.63
CA VAL A 97 5.51 -6.69 7.62
C VAL A 97 5.42 -7.20 9.04
N VAL A 98 4.22 -7.20 9.61
CA VAL A 98 3.94 -7.59 11.00
C VAL A 98 2.83 -8.65 11.04
N PRO A 99 2.73 -9.44 12.12
CA PRO A 99 1.56 -10.27 12.39
C PRO A 99 0.28 -9.43 12.47
N GLU A 100 -0.86 -9.97 11.99
CA GLU A 100 -2.17 -9.29 12.04
C GLU A 100 -2.58 -8.91 13.47
N THR A 101 -2.14 -9.68 14.47
CA THR A 101 -2.38 -9.38 15.89
C THR A 101 -1.73 -8.08 16.33
N GLU A 102 -0.54 -7.76 15.80
CA GLU A 102 0.20 -6.54 16.15
C GLU A 102 -0.30 -5.32 15.37
N GLN A 103 -0.87 -5.52 14.17
CA GLN A 103 -1.50 -4.44 13.41
C GLN A 103 -2.57 -3.71 14.23
N ARG A 104 -3.41 -4.43 14.99
CA ARG A 104 -4.46 -3.82 15.85
C ARG A 104 -3.90 -2.94 16.97
N THR A 105 -2.62 -3.10 17.31
CA THR A 105 -1.95 -2.30 18.35
C THR A 105 -1.19 -1.12 17.74
N VAL A 106 -0.63 -1.30 16.53
CA VAL A 106 0.12 -0.27 15.81
C VAL A 106 -0.81 0.72 15.09
N SER A 107 -1.89 0.23 14.48
CA SER A 107 -3.01 1.03 14.01
C SER A 107 -3.97 1.25 15.16
N GLY A 108 -3.83 2.37 15.87
CA GLY A 108 -4.94 2.89 16.68
C GLY A 108 -6.21 3.03 15.81
N PRO A 109 -7.42 3.03 16.40
CA PRO A 109 -8.69 2.91 15.67
C PRO A 109 -8.71 3.82 14.44
N ASP A 110 -8.75 3.20 13.26
CA ASP A 110 -8.76 3.90 11.98
C ASP A 110 -10.10 4.66 11.84
N ASP A 111 -10.05 5.99 11.91
CA ASP A 111 -11.19 6.93 11.79
C ASP A 111 -11.91 6.88 10.42
N ASN A 112 -11.42 6.06 9.46
CA ASN A 112 -11.86 6.07 8.06
C ASN A 112 -12.63 4.83 7.61
N THR A 113 -13.15 4.00 8.52
CA THR A 113 -14.15 2.99 8.13
C THR A 113 -15.52 3.67 8.06
N PRO A 114 -16.24 3.66 6.92
CA PRO A 114 -17.65 4.05 6.92
C PRO A 114 -18.39 3.08 7.83
N VAL A 115 -18.69 3.56 9.03
CA VAL A 115 -19.37 2.81 10.08
C VAL A 115 -20.72 2.37 9.53
N GLY A 116 -20.86 1.07 9.28
CA GLY A 116 -22.17 0.48 9.01
C GLY A 116 -23.06 0.70 10.24
N ALA A 117 -24.35 0.96 10.02
CA ALA A 117 -25.33 1.45 10.99
C ALA A 117 -25.61 0.54 12.22
N GLN A 118 -24.71 -0.36 12.59
CA GLN A 118 -24.89 -1.38 13.61
C GLN A 118 -23.72 -1.48 14.60
N ASP A 119 -22.77 -0.54 14.56
CA ASP A 119 -21.64 -0.54 15.49
C ASP A 119 -21.98 0.22 16.78
N VAL A 120 -21.77 -0.43 17.92
CA VAL A 120 -22.01 0.14 19.25
C VAL A 120 -20.77 0.91 19.67
N VAL A 121 -20.79 2.22 19.48
CA VAL A 121 -19.73 3.13 19.91
C VAL A 121 -19.88 3.41 21.40
N THR A 122 -18.91 2.98 22.21
CA THR A 122 -18.81 3.38 23.63
C THR A 122 -17.91 4.61 23.72
N GLU A 123 -18.53 5.78 23.70
CA GLU A 123 -17.83 7.05 23.88
C GLU A 123 -17.61 7.32 25.38
N MET A 124 -16.35 7.51 25.80
CA MET A 124 -16.03 7.94 27.16
C MET A 124 -16.05 9.47 27.23
N LEU A 125 -17.17 10.04 27.69
CA LEU A 125 -17.24 11.46 28.01
C LEU A 125 -16.50 11.75 29.32
N ARG A 126 -15.37 12.47 29.22
CA ARG A 126 -14.69 13.02 30.39
C ARG A 126 -15.51 14.19 30.90
N LEU A 127 -16.17 14.02 32.04
CA LEU A 127 -16.90 15.09 32.71
C LEU A 127 -15.90 16.11 33.27
N ASP A 128 -15.90 17.30 32.68
CA ASP A 128 -15.19 18.45 33.22
C ASP A 128 -15.97 18.96 34.45
N ARG A 129 -15.25 19.02 35.57
CA ARG A 129 -15.70 19.20 36.95
C ARG A 129 -16.81 20.26 37.10
N LEU A 130 -18.02 19.83 37.48
CA LEU A 130 -18.91 20.69 38.28
C LEU A 130 -18.46 20.56 39.74
N PRO A 131 -18.19 21.66 40.47
CA PRO A 131 -17.94 21.59 41.90
C PRO A 131 -19.20 21.06 42.56
N SER A 132 -19.07 19.94 43.27
CA SER A 132 -20.13 19.39 44.09
C SER A 132 -20.54 20.44 45.11
N ALA A 133 -21.73 21.02 44.92
CA ALA A 133 -22.36 21.83 45.94
C ALA A 133 -22.62 20.96 47.16
N GLU A 134 -22.17 21.47 48.30
CA GLU A 134 -22.39 20.94 49.64
C GLU A 134 -23.85 20.49 49.85
N ALA A 135 -24.01 19.33 50.48
CA ALA A 135 -25.24 18.87 51.10
C ALA A 135 -24.96 18.61 52.58
#